data_AF-A0A1F4DEX9-F1
#
_entry.id   AF-A0A1F4DEX9-F1
#
_cell.length_a   1.000
_cell.length_b   1.000
_cell.length_c   1.000
_cell.angle_alpha   90.00
_cell.angle_beta   90.00
_cell.angle_gamma   90.00
#
_symmetry.space_group_name_H-M   'P 1'
#
loop_
_entity.id
_entity.type
_entity.pdbx_description
1 polymer ?
#
loop_
_entity_poly.entity_id
_entity_poly.type
_entity_poly.pdbx_seq_one_letter_code
_entity_poly.pdbx_strand_id
1 'polypeptide(L)'
;MGSNAGELEIYVKLGMTPMEALQTATKNAAEAMKVDEHLGTLEAGKLADIVIVDGDPSRDVRVLQDKDNIKLVMKEGQVHVDKISSRPRSIIQCEPGSWKILDRL
;
A
#
# COMPACT_ATOMS: atom_id res chain seq x y z
N MET A 1 15.36 6.22 7.56
CA MET A 1 14.44 7.34 7.27
C MET A 1 13.65 6.98 6.03
N GLY A 2 12.37 7.29 5.98
CA GLY A 2 11.56 7.23 4.75
C GLY A 2 10.86 8.57 4.61
N SER A 3 11.25 9.37 3.60
CA SER A 3 10.70 10.71 3.35
C SER A 3 9.81 10.76 2.10
N ASN A 4 9.69 9.63 1.38
CA ASN A 4 8.99 9.55 0.09
C ASN A 4 7.52 9.97 0.20
N ALA A 5 6.85 9.71 1.33
CA ALA A 5 5.48 10.17 1.56
C ALA A 5 5.34 11.71 1.60
N GLY A 6 6.41 12.42 1.94
CA GLY A 6 6.45 13.88 1.89
C GLY A 6 6.46 14.42 0.45
N GLU A 7 7.07 13.72 -0.49
CA GLU A 7 7.11 14.11 -1.90
C GLU A 7 5.72 14.10 -2.54
N LEU A 8 4.86 13.16 -2.13
CA LEU A 8 3.48 13.09 -2.60
C LEU A 8 2.69 14.37 -2.28
N GLU A 9 2.91 14.96 -1.09
CA GLU A 9 2.29 16.24 -0.74
C GLU A 9 2.82 17.38 -1.61
N ILE A 10 4.10 17.35 -1.98
CA ILE A 10 4.68 18.33 -2.91
C ILE A 10 4.00 18.21 -4.28
N TYR A 11 3.80 17.01 -4.80
CA TYR A 11 3.10 16.81 -6.08
C TYR A 11 1.67 17.33 -6.06
N VAL A 12 0.95 17.12 -4.96
CA VAL A 12 -0.39 17.69 -4.77
C VAL A 12 -0.35 19.22 -4.74
N LYS A 13 0.62 19.82 -4.03
CA LYS A 13 0.83 21.28 -4.01
C LYS A 13 1.17 21.85 -5.40
N LEU A 14 1.78 21.05 -6.27
CA LEU A 14 2.09 21.42 -7.66
C LEU A 14 0.93 21.18 -8.63
N GLY A 15 -0.22 20.69 -8.16
CA GLY A 15 -1.47 20.61 -8.92
C GLY A 15 -1.95 19.21 -9.26
N MET A 16 -1.27 18.14 -8.81
CA MET A 16 -1.79 16.78 -8.94
C MET A 16 -2.95 16.55 -7.96
N THR A 17 -3.88 15.68 -8.33
CA THR A 17 -4.81 15.08 -7.38
C THR A 17 -4.05 14.10 -6.46
N PRO A 18 -4.57 13.82 -5.24
CA PRO A 18 -3.96 12.83 -4.34
C PRO A 18 -3.80 11.45 -5.00
N MET A 19 -4.77 11.02 -5.82
CA MET A 19 -4.68 9.75 -6.54
C MET A 19 -3.62 9.75 -7.65
N GLU A 20 -3.44 10.86 -8.37
CA GLU A 20 -2.34 10.98 -9.34
C GLU A 20 -0.98 10.91 -8.64
N ALA A 21 -0.82 11.64 -7.52
CA ALA A 21 0.39 11.56 -6.71
C ALA A 21 0.65 10.12 -6.23
N LEU A 22 -0.37 9.41 -5.72
CA LEU A 22 -0.24 8.02 -5.29
C LEU A 22 0.21 7.09 -6.43
N GLN A 23 -0.30 7.29 -7.64
CA GLN A 23 0.10 6.52 -8.83
C GLN A 23 1.58 6.75 -9.19
N THR A 24 2.15 7.94 -8.94
CA THR A 24 3.58 8.18 -9.17
C THR A 24 4.49 7.25 -8.36
N ALA A 25 4.08 6.93 -7.12
CA ALA A 25 4.84 6.07 -6.22
C ALA A 25 4.50 4.57 -6.34
N THR A 26 3.51 4.21 -7.15
CA THR A 26 3.01 2.83 -7.27
C THR A 26 3.02 2.39 -8.72
N LYS A 27 1.90 2.55 -9.43
CA LYS A 27 1.70 2.11 -10.81
C LYS A 27 2.78 2.65 -11.75
N ASN A 28 2.98 3.97 -11.77
CA ASN A 28 3.87 4.61 -12.73
C ASN A 28 5.34 4.25 -12.46
N ALA A 29 5.72 4.07 -11.19
CA ALA A 29 7.05 3.61 -10.82
C ALA A 29 7.30 2.18 -11.31
N ALA A 30 6.32 1.29 -11.17
CA ALA A 30 6.42 -0.09 -11.64
C ALA A 30 6.54 -0.17 -13.17
N GLU A 31 5.74 0.62 -13.89
CA GLU A 31 5.80 0.74 -15.36
C GLU A 31 7.16 1.29 -15.82
N ALA A 32 7.66 2.34 -15.15
CA ALA A 32 8.97 2.94 -15.47
C ALA A 32 10.13 1.95 -15.28
N MET A 33 10.01 1.05 -14.28
CA MET A 33 10.98 0.00 -14.00
C MET A 33 10.74 -1.30 -14.80
N LYS A 34 9.67 -1.39 -15.58
CA LYS A 34 9.25 -2.60 -16.33
C LYS A 34 9.04 -3.83 -15.44
N VAL A 35 8.44 -3.61 -14.28
CA VAL A 35 8.07 -4.65 -13.30
C VAL A 35 6.58 -4.62 -12.97
N ASP A 36 5.79 -3.90 -13.77
CA ASP A 36 4.36 -3.72 -13.63
C ASP A 36 3.55 -5.01 -13.76
N GLU A 37 4.10 -6.05 -14.40
CA GLU A 37 3.53 -7.41 -14.37
C GLU A 37 3.53 -8.02 -12.96
N HIS A 38 4.41 -7.56 -12.06
CA HIS A 38 4.61 -8.13 -10.73
C HIS A 38 4.16 -7.23 -9.58
N LEU A 39 4.22 -5.91 -9.71
CA LEU A 39 3.93 -4.97 -8.62
C LEU A 39 3.39 -3.62 -9.12
N GLY A 40 3.03 -2.73 -8.19
CA GLY A 40 2.58 -1.36 -8.47
C GLY A 40 1.06 -1.16 -8.52
N THR A 41 0.27 -2.23 -8.64
CA THR A 41 -1.19 -2.17 -8.51
C THR A 41 -1.73 -3.33 -7.67
N LEU A 42 -2.94 -3.17 -7.12
CA LEU A 42 -3.63 -4.20 -6.35
C LEU A 42 -4.46 -5.09 -7.29
N GLU A 43 -3.83 -6.11 -7.86
CA GLU A 43 -4.44 -7.04 -8.82
C GLU A 43 -4.06 -8.49 -8.50
N ALA A 44 -4.97 -9.43 -8.80
CA ALA A 44 -4.69 -10.85 -8.61
C ALA A 44 -3.55 -11.32 -9.51
N GLY A 45 -2.63 -12.12 -8.96
CA GLY A 45 -1.45 -12.63 -9.68
C GLY A 45 -0.19 -11.79 -9.49
N LYS A 46 -0.30 -10.56 -8.95
CA LYS A 46 0.84 -9.73 -8.56
C LYS A 46 1.35 -10.10 -7.16
N LEU A 47 2.57 -9.67 -6.84
CA LEU A 47 3.15 -9.81 -5.51
C LEU A 47 2.33 -9.02 -4.50
N ALA A 48 2.13 -9.60 -3.33
CA ALA A 48 1.40 -8.97 -2.23
C ALA A 48 2.32 -7.99 -1.45
N ASP A 49 2.71 -6.92 -2.14
CA ASP A 49 3.39 -5.76 -1.56
C ASP A 49 2.35 -4.70 -1.18
N ILE A 50 1.91 -4.73 0.07
CA ILE A 50 0.72 -4.00 0.54
C ILE A 50 1.06 -3.19 1.79
N VAL A 51 0.61 -1.95 1.82
CA VAL A 51 0.60 -1.10 3.02
C VAL A 51 -0.85 -0.82 3.40
N ILE A 52 -1.22 -1.20 4.62
CA ILE A 52 -2.53 -0.87 5.20
C ILE A 52 -2.36 0.38 6.04
N VAL A 53 -3.20 1.37 5.77
CA VAL A 53 -3.18 2.65 6.46
C VAL A 53 -4.55 2.97 7.07
N ASP A 54 -4.53 3.71 8.16
CA ASP A 54 -5.71 4.29 8.78
C ASP A 54 -5.94 5.70 8.21
N GLY A 55 -7.04 5.84 7.47
CA GLY A 55 -7.31 6.98 6.60
C GLY A 55 -7.33 6.61 5.11
N ASP A 56 -7.65 7.59 4.27
CA ASP A 56 -7.79 7.40 2.82
C ASP A 56 -6.74 8.22 2.05
N PRO A 57 -5.64 7.59 1.58
CA PRO A 57 -4.57 8.28 0.87
C PRO A 57 -4.99 8.76 -0.53
N SER A 58 -6.10 8.25 -1.08
CA SER A 58 -6.65 8.74 -2.35
C SER A 58 -7.38 10.07 -2.21
N ARG A 59 -7.66 10.47 -0.97
CA ARG A 59 -8.25 11.77 -0.62
C ARG A 59 -7.26 12.70 0.05
N ASP A 60 -6.34 12.16 0.83
CA ASP A 60 -5.29 12.93 1.51
C ASP A 60 -4.00 12.12 1.66
N VAL A 61 -3.00 12.41 0.82
CA VAL A 61 -1.70 11.72 0.85
C VAL A 61 -0.92 11.92 2.16
N ARG A 62 -1.26 12.93 2.98
CA ARG A 62 -0.56 13.20 4.25
C ARG A 62 -0.76 12.09 5.27
N VAL A 63 -1.81 11.27 5.15
CA VAL A 63 -2.02 10.10 6.02
C VAL A 63 -0.86 9.12 5.95
N LEU A 64 -0.11 9.09 4.84
CA LEU A 64 1.07 8.24 4.63
C LEU A 64 2.32 8.75 5.36
N GLN A 65 2.33 10.02 5.80
CA GLN A 65 3.48 10.62 6.49
C GLN A 65 3.51 10.27 7.98
N ASP A 66 2.35 9.99 8.57
CA ASP A 66 2.23 9.57 9.96
C ASP A 66 2.45 8.06 10.09
N LYS A 67 3.48 7.68 10.84
CA LYS A 67 3.81 6.27 11.08
C LYS A 67 2.75 5.55 11.89
N ASP A 68 1.98 6.25 12.71
CA ASP A 68 0.93 5.63 13.51
C ASP A 68 -0.30 5.28 12.66
N ASN A 69 -0.45 5.93 11.50
CA ASN A 69 -1.44 5.55 10.50
C ASN A 69 -1.02 4.31 9.71
N ILE A 70 0.27 3.99 9.61
CA ILE A 70 0.73 2.75 8.97
C ILE A 70 0.46 1.57 9.90
N LYS A 71 -0.59 0.81 9.60
CA LYS A 71 -1.07 -0.28 10.46
C LYS A 71 -0.46 -1.63 10.10
N LEU A 72 -0.21 -1.89 8.83
CA LEU A 72 0.39 -3.14 8.38
C LEU A 72 1.27 -2.92 7.15
N VAL A 73 2.41 -3.59 7.09
CA VAL A 73 3.28 -3.63 5.91
C VAL A 73 3.53 -5.10 5.58
N MET A 74 3.13 -5.47 4.37
CA MET A 74 3.34 -6.79 3.78
C MET A 74 4.27 -6.65 2.59
N LYS A 75 5.23 -7.56 2.48
CA LYS A 75 6.12 -7.68 1.32
C LYS A 75 6.10 -9.12 0.83
N GLU A 76 5.81 -9.33 -0.45
CA GLU A 76 5.76 -10.65 -1.09
C GLU A 76 4.88 -11.65 -0.30
N GLY A 77 3.78 -11.16 0.31
CA GLY A 77 2.87 -11.97 1.13
C GLY A 77 3.30 -12.17 2.59
N GLN A 78 4.49 -11.71 2.99
CA GLN A 78 4.99 -11.79 4.36
C GLN A 78 4.75 -10.49 5.10
N VAL A 79 4.16 -10.58 6.30
CA VAL A 79 3.91 -9.40 7.15
C VAL A 79 5.17 -9.03 7.91
N HIS A 80 5.64 -7.80 7.73
CA HIS A 80 6.84 -7.24 8.38
C HIS A 80 6.50 -6.22 9.48
N VAL A 81 5.36 -5.55 9.36
CA VAL A 81 4.83 -4.65 10.38
C VAL A 81 3.38 -5.02 10.58
N ASP A 82 2.96 -5.21 11.83
CA ASP A 82 1.56 -5.41 12.20
C ASP A 82 1.26 -4.68 13.50
N LYS A 83 0.42 -3.65 13.40
CA LYS A 83 -0.12 -2.88 14.53
C LYS A 83 -1.63 -3.14 14.71
N ILE A 84 -2.22 -3.98 13.87
CA ILE A 84 -3.66 -4.31 13.88
C ILE A 84 -3.92 -5.47 14.84
N SER A 85 -3.04 -6.48 14.81
CA SER A 85 -3.26 -7.68 15.61
C SER A 85 -2.78 -7.51 17.06
N SER A 86 -3.72 -7.62 17.99
CA SER A 86 -3.46 -7.72 19.44
C SER A 86 -3.21 -9.16 19.91
N ARG A 87 -3.10 -10.13 18.97
CA ARG A 87 -2.83 -11.54 19.25
C ARG A 87 -1.83 -12.11 18.24
N PRO A 88 -0.89 -12.97 18.68
CA PRO A 88 -0.03 -13.70 17.76
C PRO A 88 -0.91 -14.66 16.96
N ARG A 89 -0.96 -14.52 15.63
CA ARG A 89 -1.59 -15.51 14.76
C ARG A 89 -0.57 -16.12 13.83
N SER A 90 -0.61 -17.45 13.75
CA SER A 90 0.07 -18.26 12.76
C SER A 90 -0.22 -17.73 11.37
N ILE A 91 0.83 -17.43 10.61
CA ILE A 91 0.74 -17.11 9.19
C ILE A 91 0.02 -18.29 8.51
N ILE A 92 -1.20 -18.06 8.05
CA ILE A 92 -1.91 -19.02 7.21
C ILE A 92 -1.36 -18.80 5.81
N GLN A 93 -0.70 -19.82 5.27
CA GLN A 93 -0.24 -19.81 3.89
C GLN A 93 -1.48 -19.84 2.99
N CYS A 94 -1.86 -18.69 2.43
CA CYS A 94 -3.00 -18.58 1.53
C CYS A 94 -2.59 -18.96 0.11
N GLU A 95 -3.39 -19.81 -0.54
CA GLU A 95 -3.22 -20.17 -1.94
C GLU A 95 -3.73 -19.03 -2.84
N PRO A 96 -3.04 -18.69 -3.96
CA PRO A 96 -3.52 -17.69 -4.90
C PRO A 96 -4.96 -17.97 -5.35
N GLY A 97 -5.87 -17.01 -5.15
CA GLY A 97 -7.29 -17.14 -5.50
C GLY A 97 -8.21 -17.59 -4.37
N SER A 98 -7.66 -17.89 -3.18
CA SER A 98 -8.45 -18.25 -1.98
C SER A 98 -9.07 -17.06 -1.23
N TRP A 99 -8.81 -15.83 -1.69
CA TRP A 99 -9.26 -14.62 -1.02
C TRP A 99 -10.78 -14.49 -1.04
N LYS A 100 -11.40 -14.34 0.14
CA LYS A 100 -12.79 -13.94 0.29
C LYS A 100 -12.82 -12.54 0.89
N ILE A 101 -13.69 -11.67 0.39
CA ILE A 101 -14.00 -10.39 1.02
C ILE A 101 -14.65 -10.73 2.36
N LEU A 102 -13.95 -10.47 3.46
CA LEU A 102 -14.41 -10.86 4.80
C LEU A 102 -15.44 -9.90 5.39
N ASP A 103 -15.45 -8.63 4.96
CA ASP A 103 -16.41 -7.64 5.45
C ASP A 103 -16.92 -6.73 4.33
N ARG A 104 -18.25 -6.72 4.13
CA ARG A 104 -18.95 -5.59 3.53
C ARG A 104 -19.62 -4.84 4.68
N LEU A 105 -19.05 -3.72 5.09
CA LEU A 105 -19.76 -2.69 5.84
C LEU A 105 -20.29 -1.66 4.84
#